data_AF-A0A8T8CQD7-F1
#
_entry.id   AF-A0A8T8CQD7-F1
#
_cell.length_a   1.000
_cell.length_b   1.000
_cell.length_c   1.000
_cell.angle_alpha   90.00
_cell.angle_beta   90.00
_cell.angle_gamma   90.00
#
_symmetry.space_group_name_H-M   'P 1'
#
loop_
_entity.id
_entity.type
_entity.pdbx_description
1 polymer ?
#
loop_
_entity_poly.entity_id
_entity_poly.type
_entity_poly.pdbx_seq_one_letter_code
_entity_poly.pdbx_strand_id
1 'polypeptide(L)'
;MRILFAFFAALFLFGSASLLAQADDAVAPPIATTREARLDQLFVDLKRERNEKAAERIAARISHEWSQSGSASIDLMMQWSQKAAEEKKFDVALDFLDQVVTLQPAYAEGWNRRATVHFMMNNFGKSMADIDRTLQLEPRHFGALSGLAQIMAVTGHKQSALEAWQRVLSIYPMMRSAQDQVGTLSEELAGEGI
;
A
#
# COMPACT_ATOMS: atom_id res chain seq x y z
N MET A 1 21.83 84.04 8.18
CA MET A 1 23.22 83.54 8.04
C MET A 1 23.15 82.32 7.12
N ARG A 2 23.15 82.48 5.78
CA ARG A 2 24.30 82.36 4.84
C ARG A 2 25.14 81.10 5.16
N ILE A 3 25.31 80.07 4.31
CA ILE A 3 25.96 79.98 2.98
C ILE A 3 25.59 78.58 2.39
N LEU A 4 24.82 78.39 1.31
CA LEU A 4 25.15 78.27 -0.14
C LEU A 4 26.38 77.40 -0.52
N PHE A 5 26.19 76.25 -1.21
CA PHE A 5 27.07 75.63 -2.23
C PHE A 5 26.41 74.30 -2.67
N ALA A 6 26.44 73.78 -3.90
CA ALA A 6 26.50 74.29 -5.27
C ALA A 6 26.13 73.09 -6.17
N PHE A 7 25.53 73.38 -7.32
CA PHE A 7 25.16 72.44 -8.38
C PHE A 7 26.40 71.77 -8.99
N PHE A 8 26.34 70.46 -9.30
CA PHE A 8 27.05 69.91 -10.45
C PHE A 8 26.29 68.73 -11.05
N ALA A 9 25.79 68.94 -12.27
CA ALA A 9 25.29 67.90 -13.14
C ALA A 9 26.46 67.35 -13.95
N ALA A 10 26.55 66.03 -14.09
CA ALA A 10 27.33 65.38 -15.14
C ALA A 10 26.64 64.07 -15.55
N LEU A 11 26.04 64.12 -16.74
CA LEU A 11 25.49 63.00 -17.48
C LEU A 11 26.67 62.29 -18.18
N PHE A 12 26.85 60.98 -17.96
CA PHE A 12 27.70 60.14 -18.80
C PHE A 12 26.97 58.86 -19.21
N LEU A 13 27.09 58.57 -20.50
CA LEU A 13 26.41 57.56 -21.31
C LEU A 13 26.95 56.13 -21.08
N PHE A 14 26.03 55.17 -21.24
CA PHE A 14 26.17 53.78 -21.71
C PHE A 14 27.48 53.01 -21.48
N GLY A 15 27.36 51.93 -20.70
CA GLY A 15 28.25 50.77 -20.75
C GLY A 15 27.47 49.51 -20.33
N SER A 16 27.01 48.74 -21.31
CA SER A 16 26.43 47.40 -21.12
C SER A 16 27.51 46.43 -20.66
N ALA A 17 27.41 45.96 -19.42
CA ALA A 17 28.20 44.84 -18.92
C ALA A 17 27.24 43.75 -18.44
N SER A 18 27.03 42.77 -19.31
CA SER A 18 26.40 41.49 -18.98
C SER A 18 27.25 40.79 -17.93
N LEU A 19 26.77 40.79 -16.68
CA LEU A 19 27.33 39.94 -15.63
C LEU A 19 26.82 38.52 -15.86
N LEU A 20 27.73 37.68 -16.33
CA LEU A 20 27.61 36.23 -16.39
C LEU A 20 27.15 35.72 -15.02
N ALA A 21 25.91 35.24 -14.97
CA ALA A 21 25.43 34.41 -13.89
C ALA A 21 26.28 33.15 -13.87
N GLN A 22 27.11 33.03 -12.84
CA GLN A 22 27.85 31.83 -12.51
C GLN A 22 26.80 30.77 -12.16
N ALA A 23 26.61 29.81 -13.07
CA ALA A 23 25.78 28.64 -12.84
C ALA A 23 26.50 27.80 -11.78
N ASP A 24 26.15 28.03 -10.52
CA ASP A 24 26.33 27.03 -9.48
C ASP A 24 25.51 25.82 -9.93
N ASP A 25 26.20 24.72 -10.22
CA ASP A 25 25.59 23.39 -10.39
C ASP A 25 24.90 23.03 -9.08
N ALA A 26 23.66 23.50 -8.93
CA ALA A 26 22.73 22.99 -7.96
C ALA A 26 22.46 21.54 -8.35
N VAL A 27 23.24 20.62 -7.77
CA VAL A 27 22.90 19.20 -7.73
C VAL A 27 21.52 19.13 -7.07
N ALA A 28 20.50 18.97 -7.91
CA ALA A 28 19.14 18.76 -7.46
C ALA A 28 19.15 17.60 -6.45
N PRO A 29 18.44 17.71 -5.31
CA PRO A 29 18.32 16.60 -4.38
C PRO A 29 17.80 15.37 -5.15
N PRO A 30 18.22 14.14 -4.79
CA PRO A 30 17.80 12.95 -5.49
C PRO A 30 16.27 12.95 -5.53
N ILE A 31 15.71 12.87 -6.74
CA ILE A 31 14.27 12.90 -7.01
C ILE A 31 13.61 11.96 -6.00
N ALA A 32 12.79 12.51 -5.10
CA ALA A 32 12.02 11.72 -4.16
C ALA A 32 11.21 10.71 -4.98
N THR A 33 11.57 9.43 -4.91
CA THR A 33 10.87 8.36 -5.63
C THR A 33 9.41 8.41 -5.21
N THR A 34 8.48 8.39 -6.15
CA THR A 34 7.04 8.37 -5.84
C THR A 34 6.71 7.16 -4.97
N ARG A 35 5.63 7.23 -4.19
CA ARG A 35 5.18 6.10 -3.36
C ARG A 35 5.01 4.82 -4.19
N GLU A 36 4.47 4.96 -5.39
CA GLU A 36 4.31 3.87 -6.35
C GLU A 36 5.67 3.26 -6.75
N ALA A 37 6.66 4.09 -7.10
CA ALA A 37 8.00 3.60 -7.45
C ALA A 37 8.68 2.87 -6.27
N ARG A 38 8.45 3.34 -5.03
CA ARG A 38 8.93 2.63 -3.83
C ARG A 38 8.25 1.28 -3.66
N LEU A 39 6.93 1.22 -3.81
CA LEU A 39 6.16 -0.04 -3.75
C LEU A 39 6.62 -1.02 -4.83
N ASP A 40 6.80 -0.55 -6.07
CA ASP A 40 7.26 -1.39 -7.18
C ASP A 40 8.62 -2.02 -6.88
N GLN A 41 9.57 -1.23 -6.36
CA GLN A 41 10.88 -1.75 -5.96
C GLN A 41 10.75 -2.78 -4.84
N LEU A 42 9.93 -2.52 -3.82
CA LEU A 42 9.70 -3.47 -2.73
C LEU A 42 9.13 -4.81 -3.24
N PHE A 43 8.24 -4.79 -4.24
CA PHE A 43 7.72 -6.01 -4.86
C PHE A 43 8.77 -6.78 -5.64
N VAL A 44 9.64 -6.07 -6.37
CA VAL A 44 10.78 -6.71 -7.07
C VAL A 44 11.69 -7.40 -6.06
N ASP A 45 12.01 -6.72 -4.96
CA ASP A 45 12.85 -7.27 -3.90
C ASP A 45 12.18 -8.47 -3.23
N LEU A 46 10.89 -8.36 -2.88
CA LEU A 46 10.11 -9.42 -2.24
C LEU A 46 10.09 -10.70 -3.08
N LYS A 47 9.91 -10.57 -4.40
CA LYS A 47 9.87 -11.71 -5.32
C LYS A 47 11.22 -12.41 -5.48
N ARG A 48 12.32 -11.67 -5.33
CA ARG A 48 13.69 -12.18 -5.49
C ARG A 48 14.30 -12.71 -4.21
N GLU A 49 13.81 -12.26 -3.07
CA GLU A 49 14.30 -12.70 -1.77
C GLU A 49 14.06 -14.21 -1.57
N ARG A 50 15.06 -14.89 -0.99
CA ARG A 50 15.05 -16.33 -0.71
C ARG A 50 15.23 -16.62 0.78
N ASN A 51 15.67 -15.63 1.54
CA ASN A 51 15.66 -15.68 2.98
C ASN A 51 14.29 -15.23 3.49
N GLU A 52 13.61 -16.13 4.18
CA GLU A 52 12.28 -15.87 4.69
C GLU A 52 12.19 -14.67 5.62
N LYS A 53 13.06 -14.56 6.64
CA LYS A 53 13.01 -13.44 7.58
C LYS A 53 13.26 -12.11 6.88
N ALA A 54 14.07 -12.09 5.83
CA ALA A 54 14.28 -10.90 5.01
C ALA A 54 13.04 -10.57 4.18
N ALA A 55 12.39 -11.58 3.59
CA ALA A 55 11.16 -11.39 2.84
C ALA A 55 10.02 -10.87 3.73
N GLU A 56 9.88 -11.40 4.96
CA GLU A 56 8.94 -10.91 5.97
C GLU A 56 9.16 -9.40 6.26
N ARG A 57 10.42 -8.96 6.38
CA ARG A 57 10.72 -7.53 6.57
C ARG A 57 10.34 -6.68 5.36
N ILE A 58 10.51 -7.19 4.14
CA ILE A 58 10.10 -6.48 2.92
C ILE A 58 8.58 -6.40 2.85
N ALA A 59 7.87 -7.51 3.11
CA ALA A 59 6.41 -7.56 3.15
C ALA A 59 5.82 -6.62 4.23
N ALA A 60 6.49 -6.51 5.38
CA ALA A 60 6.10 -5.56 6.43
C ALA A 60 6.25 -4.10 5.95
N ARG A 61 7.30 -3.77 5.19
CA ARG A 61 7.45 -2.44 4.58
C ARG A 61 6.37 -2.15 3.54
N ILE A 62 6.00 -3.13 2.71
CA ILE A 62 4.88 -2.99 1.76
C ILE A 62 3.57 -2.74 2.52
N SER A 63 3.31 -3.53 3.57
CA SER A 63 2.12 -3.38 4.40
C SER A 63 2.07 -2.02 5.09
N HIS A 64 3.22 -1.49 5.53
CA HIS A 64 3.33 -0.15 6.07
C HIS A 64 3.02 0.93 5.03
N GLU A 65 3.57 0.80 3.81
CA GLU A 65 3.23 1.72 2.73
C GLU A 65 1.73 1.64 2.42
N TRP A 66 1.10 0.46 2.39
CA TRP A 66 -0.36 0.34 2.22
C TRP A 66 -1.17 0.90 3.39
N SER A 67 -0.66 0.86 4.61
CA SER A 67 -1.38 1.40 5.78
C SER A 67 -1.42 2.92 5.81
N GLN A 68 -0.61 3.61 5.00
CA GLN A 68 -0.62 5.07 4.92
C GLN A 68 -1.71 5.52 3.95
N SER A 69 -2.81 6.06 4.45
CA SER A 69 -3.87 6.61 3.58
C SER A 69 -3.50 7.97 2.98
N GLY A 70 -2.57 8.69 3.62
CA GLY A 70 -2.29 10.11 3.34
C GLY A 70 -3.20 11.07 4.10
N SER A 71 -4.07 10.56 4.97
CA SER A 71 -4.96 11.35 5.84
C SER A 71 -4.87 10.84 7.27
N ALA A 72 -4.41 11.70 8.18
CA ALA A 72 -4.29 11.36 9.59
C ALA A 72 -5.62 10.92 10.22
N SER A 73 -6.75 11.49 9.76
CA SER A 73 -8.09 11.10 10.21
C SER A 73 -8.45 9.68 9.76
N ILE A 74 -8.14 9.33 8.51
CA ILE A 74 -8.38 7.97 7.98
C ILE A 74 -7.47 6.96 8.67
N ASP A 75 -6.18 7.30 8.86
CA ASP A 75 -5.23 6.43 9.56
C ASP A 75 -5.68 6.17 11.01
N LEU A 76 -6.26 7.17 11.68
CA LEU A 76 -6.80 7.01 13.03
C LEU A 76 -8.06 6.13 13.05
N MET A 77 -8.98 6.30 12.09
CA MET A 77 -10.14 5.41 11.93
C MET A 77 -9.72 3.96 11.69
N MET A 78 -8.68 3.73 10.88
CA MET A 78 -8.11 2.40 10.63
C MET A 78 -7.55 1.79 11.92
N GLN A 79 -6.86 2.57 12.76
CA GLN A 79 -6.36 2.10 14.05
C GLN A 79 -7.50 1.74 15.02
N TRP A 80 -8.55 2.57 15.10
CA TRP A 80 -9.70 2.29 15.95
C TRP A 80 -10.49 1.06 15.49
N SER A 81 -10.67 0.92 14.17
CA SER A 81 -11.25 -0.29 13.59
C SER A 81 -10.44 -1.54 13.94
N GLN A 82 -9.11 -1.48 13.77
CA GLN A 82 -8.22 -2.59 14.11
C GLN A 82 -8.37 -3.00 15.59
N LYS A 83 -8.33 -2.02 16.51
CA LYS A 83 -8.53 -2.27 17.94
C LYS A 83 -9.90 -2.87 18.24
N ALA A 84 -10.96 -2.36 17.62
CA ALA A 84 -12.31 -2.89 17.80
C ALA A 84 -12.42 -4.35 17.31
N ALA A 85 -11.80 -4.67 16.17
CA ALA A 85 -11.76 -6.03 15.63
C ALA A 85 -10.98 -7.01 16.54
N GLU A 86 -9.85 -6.58 17.12
CA GLU A 86 -9.09 -7.35 18.11
C GLU A 86 -9.91 -7.64 19.38
N GLU A 87 -10.73 -6.68 19.81
CA GLU A 87 -11.69 -6.84 20.91
C GLU A 87 -12.97 -7.60 20.51
N LYS A 88 -13.05 -8.11 19.27
CA LYS A 88 -14.23 -8.79 18.68
C LYS A 88 -15.51 -7.93 18.61
N LYS A 89 -15.36 -6.61 18.69
CA LYS A 89 -16.44 -5.63 18.49
C LYS A 89 -16.57 -5.32 16.99
N PHE A 90 -17.03 -6.32 16.24
CA PHE A 90 -17.01 -6.27 14.78
C PHE A 90 -17.95 -5.21 14.19
N ASP A 91 -19.08 -4.95 14.84
CA ASP A 91 -19.98 -3.85 14.52
C ASP A 91 -19.28 -2.49 14.58
N VAL A 92 -18.60 -2.20 15.69
CA VAL A 92 -17.82 -0.96 15.86
C VAL A 92 -16.68 -0.88 14.84
N ALA A 93 -16.01 -2.00 14.56
CA ALA A 93 -14.96 -2.05 13.54
C ALA A 93 -15.50 -1.71 12.14
N LEU A 94 -16.69 -2.21 11.80
CA LEU A 94 -17.35 -1.92 10.53
C LEU A 94 -17.81 -0.46 10.44
N ASP A 95 -18.32 0.15 11.51
CA ASP A 95 -18.73 1.56 11.50
C ASP A 95 -17.58 2.51 11.12
N PHE A 96 -16.36 2.22 11.59
CA PHE A 96 -15.17 2.97 11.19
C PHE A 96 -14.76 2.66 9.75
N LEU A 97 -14.78 1.39 9.33
CA LEU A 97 -14.37 0.98 7.99
C LEU A 97 -15.33 1.48 6.91
N ASP A 98 -16.63 1.53 7.20
CA ASP A 98 -17.65 2.09 6.30
C ASP A 98 -17.39 3.57 6.06
N GLN A 99 -17.02 4.33 7.09
CA GLN A 99 -16.58 5.71 6.94
C GLN A 99 -15.29 5.82 6.12
N VAL A 100 -14.30 4.96 6.38
CA VAL A 100 -13.03 4.96 5.62
C VAL A 100 -13.27 4.76 4.13
N VAL A 101 -14.03 3.73 3.74
CA VAL A 101 -14.25 3.44 2.31
C VAL A 101 -15.18 4.45 1.64
N THR A 102 -16.03 5.14 2.41
CA THR A 102 -16.87 6.24 1.91
C THR A 102 -16.05 7.50 1.66
N LEU A 103 -15.17 7.86 2.60
CA LEU A 103 -14.33 9.06 2.52
C LEU A 103 -13.16 8.90 1.55
N GLN A 104 -12.62 7.69 1.41
CA GLN A 104 -11.47 7.41 0.55
C GLN A 104 -11.67 6.11 -0.26
N PRO A 105 -12.56 6.10 -1.27
CA PRO A 105 -12.89 4.89 -2.03
C PRO A 105 -11.75 4.34 -2.90
N ALA A 106 -10.66 5.09 -3.08
CA ALA A 106 -9.44 4.66 -3.76
C ALA A 106 -8.38 4.07 -2.81
N TYR A 107 -8.66 3.99 -1.50
CA TYR A 107 -7.73 3.43 -0.52
C TYR A 107 -7.93 1.92 -0.35
N ALA A 108 -7.11 1.14 -1.05
CA ALA A 108 -7.24 -0.32 -1.12
C ALA A 108 -7.28 -1.01 0.26
N GLU A 109 -6.41 -0.59 1.17
CA GLU A 109 -6.28 -1.23 2.49
C GLU A 109 -7.51 -1.03 3.38
N GLY A 110 -8.28 0.05 3.18
CA GLY A 110 -9.58 0.23 3.85
C GLY A 110 -10.59 -0.85 3.49
N TRP A 111 -10.68 -1.18 2.20
CA TRP A 111 -11.52 -2.29 1.71
C TRP A 111 -11.00 -3.64 2.23
N ASN A 112 -9.70 -3.88 2.21
CA ASN A 112 -9.09 -5.12 2.70
C ASN A 112 -9.38 -5.37 4.19
N ARG A 113 -9.30 -4.33 5.03
CA ARG A 113 -9.65 -4.46 6.45
C ARG A 113 -11.12 -4.74 6.66
N ARG A 114 -12.01 -4.08 5.90
CA ARG A 114 -13.44 -4.36 5.96
C ARG A 114 -13.77 -5.79 5.52
N ALA A 115 -13.11 -6.27 4.47
CA ALA A 115 -13.20 -7.65 4.06
C ALA A 115 -12.82 -8.61 5.19
N THR A 116 -11.68 -8.34 5.85
CA THR A 116 -11.21 -9.17 6.97
C THR A 116 -12.23 -9.23 8.11
N VAL A 117 -12.84 -8.11 8.49
CA VAL A 117 -13.90 -8.10 9.51
C VAL A 117 -15.14 -8.87 9.04
N HIS A 118 -15.55 -8.71 7.78
CA HIS A 118 -16.64 -9.50 7.22
C HIS A 118 -16.34 -11.01 7.21
N PHE A 119 -15.11 -11.41 6.87
CA PHE A 119 -14.67 -12.80 6.96
C PHE A 119 -14.77 -13.34 8.39
N MET A 120 -14.30 -12.60 9.40
CA MET A 120 -14.38 -12.99 10.81
C MET A 120 -15.83 -13.15 11.30
N MET A 121 -16.79 -12.48 10.66
CA MET A 121 -18.23 -12.61 10.90
C MET A 121 -18.91 -13.69 10.03
N ASN A 122 -18.15 -14.47 9.24
CA ASN A 122 -18.66 -15.42 8.23
C ASN A 122 -19.52 -14.77 7.13
N ASN A 123 -19.41 -13.46 6.93
CA ASN A 123 -20.09 -12.72 5.87
C ASN A 123 -19.29 -12.80 4.56
N PHE A 124 -19.09 -14.03 4.05
CA PHE A 124 -18.19 -14.30 2.93
C PHE A 124 -18.52 -13.52 1.66
N GLY A 125 -19.81 -13.36 1.32
CA GLY A 125 -20.21 -12.59 0.15
C GLY A 125 -19.79 -11.10 0.21
N LYS A 126 -19.96 -10.46 1.37
CA LYS A 126 -19.50 -9.08 1.58
C LYS A 126 -17.97 -9.00 1.59
N SER A 127 -17.32 -9.96 2.24
CA SER A 127 -15.86 -10.05 2.24
C SER A 127 -15.29 -10.18 0.83
N MET A 128 -15.90 -11.00 -0.03
CA MET A 128 -15.45 -11.16 -1.42
C MET A 128 -15.65 -9.89 -2.24
N ALA A 129 -16.74 -9.15 -2.04
CA ALA A 129 -16.96 -7.88 -2.72
C ALA A 129 -15.88 -6.84 -2.36
N ASP A 130 -15.50 -6.78 -1.07
CA ASP A 130 -14.46 -5.89 -0.60
C ASP A 130 -13.05 -6.34 -1.03
N ILE A 131 -12.80 -7.65 -1.10
CA ILE A 131 -11.58 -8.21 -1.69
C ILE A 131 -11.48 -7.83 -3.17
N ASP A 132 -12.55 -8.00 -3.94
CA ASP A 132 -12.57 -7.62 -5.36
C ASP A 132 -12.23 -6.14 -5.52
N ARG A 133 -12.85 -5.28 -4.70
CA ARG A 133 -12.54 -3.86 -4.72
C ARG A 133 -11.09 -3.57 -4.34
N THR A 134 -10.53 -4.28 -3.38
CA THR A 134 -9.10 -4.18 -3.01
C THR A 134 -8.22 -4.53 -4.20
N LEU A 135 -8.49 -5.65 -4.87
CA LEU A 135 -7.68 -6.17 -5.97
C LEU A 135 -7.83 -5.36 -7.27
N GLN A 136 -8.94 -4.65 -7.46
CA GLN A 136 -9.07 -3.64 -8.51
C GLN A 136 -8.15 -2.44 -8.29
N LEU A 137 -7.94 -2.04 -7.03
CA LEU A 137 -7.11 -0.89 -6.65
C LEU A 137 -5.62 -1.26 -6.54
N GLU A 138 -5.30 -2.43 -5.99
CA GLU A 138 -3.96 -2.99 -5.89
C GLU A 138 -3.97 -4.49 -6.21
N PRO A 139 -3.73 -4.87 -7.48
CA PRO A 139 -3.76 -6.27 -7.91
C PRO A 139 -2.74 -7.19 -7.21
N ARG A 140 -1.69 -6.62 -6.60
CA ARG A 140 -0.63 -7.35 -5.91
C ARG A 140 -0.89 -7.47 -4.40
N HIS A 141 -2.09 -7.11 -3.94
CA HIS A 141 -2.42 -7.12 -2.52
C HIS A 141 -2.47 -8.53 -1.94
N PHE A 142 -1.33 -9.04 -1.48
CA PHE A 142 -1.20 -10.42 -0.99
C PHE A 142 -2.13 -10.71 0.20
N GLY A 143 -2.44 -9.73 1.05
CA GLY A 143 -3.44 -9.89 2.12
C GLY A 143 -4.85 -10.23 1.61
N ALA A 144 -5.36 -9.50 0.62
CA ALA A 144 -6.67 -9.75 0.02
C ALA A 144 -6.70 -11.05 -0.80
N LEU A 145 -5.62 -11.39 -1.50
CA LEU A 145 -5.49 -12.69 -2.18
C LEU A 145 -5.50 -13.86 -1.17
N SER A 146 -4.82 -13.71 -0.03
CA SER A 146 -4.89 -14.69 1.06
C SER A 146 -6.29 -14.78 1.66
N GLY A 147 -7.00 -13.65 1.80
CA GLY A 147 -8.40 -13.63 2.22
C GLY A 147 -9.30 -14.37 1.23
N LEU A 148 -9.12 -14.15 -0.08
CA LEU A 148 -9.83 -14.87 -1.13
C LEU A 148 -9.59 -16.38 -1.04
N ALA A 149 -8.33 -16.78 -0.92
CA ALA A 149 -7.95 -18.18 -0.84
C ALA A 149 -8.57 -18.88 0.39
N GLN A 150 -8.58 -18.20 1.54
CA GLN A 150 -9.23 -18.68 2.75
C GLN A 150 -10.74 -18.85 2.55
N ILE A 151 -11.43 -17.86 1.97
CA ILE A 151 -12.87 -17.95 1.69
C ILE A 151 -13.17 -19.13 0.76
N MET A 152 -12.40 -19.30 -0.31
CA MET A 152 -12.58 -20.42 -1.24
C MET A 152 -12.40 -21.76 -0.51
N ALA A 153 -11.38 -21.88 0.35
CA ALA A 153 -11.14 -23.10 1.11
C ALA A 153 -12.30 -23.43 2.06
N VAL A 154 -12.74 -22.47 2.88
CA VAL A 154 -13.82 -22.71 3.87
C VAL A 154 -15.19 -22.91 3.23
N THR A 155 -15.38 -22.44 1.99
CA THR A 155 -16.61 -22.66 1.22
C THR A 155 -16.55 -23.90 0.31
N GLY A 156 -15.50 -24.71 0.42
CA GLY A 156 -15.37 -25.98 -0.29
C GLY A 156 -14.83 -25.89 -1.72
N HIS A 157 -14.44 -24.70 -2.18
CA HIS A 157 -13.87 -24.46 -3.51
C HIS A 157 -12.35 -24.66 -3.51
N LYS A 158 -11.89 -25.88 -3.21
CA LYS A 158 -10.48 -26.22 -3.00
C LYS A 158 -9.57 -25.83 -4.17
N GLN A 159 -9.98 -26.10 -5.41
CA GLN A 159 -9.23 -25.75 -6.61
C GLN A 159 -9.04 -24.22 -6.73
N SER A 160 -10.10 -23.44 -6.51
CA SER A 160 -10.02 -21.97 -6.51
C SER A 160 -9.17 -21.42 -5.36
N ALA A 161 -9.18 -22.09 -4.20
CA ALA A 161 -8.31 -21.75 -3.09
C ALA A 161 -6.83 -21.96 -3.45
N LEU A 162 -6.49 -23.09 -4.07
CA LEU A 162 -5.15 -23.42 -4.54
C LEU A 162 -4.65 -22.37 -5.54
N GLU A 163 -5.47 -22.00 -6.53
CA GLU A 163 -5.15 -20.96 -7.52
C GLU A 163 -4.89 -19.60 -6.86
N ALA A 164 -5.71 -19.22 -5.87
CA ALA A 164 -5.52 -17.98 -5.14
C ALA A 164 -4.23 -17.98 -4.32
N TRP A 165 -3.88 -19.08 -3.63
CA TRP A 165 -2.60 -19.21 -2.92
C TRP A 165 -1.40 -19.21 -3.87
N GLN A 166 -1.50 -19.83 -5.04
CA GLN A 166 -0.45 -19.76 -6.07
C GLN A 166 -0.24 -18.31 -6.56
N ARG A 167 -1.32 -17.53 -6.71
CA ARG A 167 -1.20 -16.10 -7.01
C ARG A 167 -0.47 -15.34 -5.89
N VAL A 168 -0.74 -15.64 -4.62
CA VAL A 168 0.03 -15.09 -3.49
C VAL A 168 1.52 -15.41 -3.64
N LEU A 169 1.87 -16.67 -3.89
CA LEU A 169 3.27 -17.10 -4.03
C LEU A 169 3.96 -16.52 -5.27
N SER A 170 3.22 -16.12 -6.31
CA SER A 170 3.80 -15.41 -7.46
C SER A 170 4.30 -14.00 -7.12
N ILE A 171 3.78 -13.42 -6.04
CA ILE A 171 4.09 -12.07 -5.52
C ILE A 171 5.04 -12.15 -4.32
N TYR A 172 4.72 -13.03 -3.36
CA TYR A 172 5.49 -13.27 -2.14
C TYR A 172 5.86 -14.76 -2.03
N PRO A 173 6.91 -15.21 -2.75
CA PRO A 173 7.28 -16.63 -2.82
C PRO A 173 7.67 -17.24 -1.48
N MET A 174 8.22 -16.44 -0.57
CA MET A 174 8.71 -16.89 0.75
C MET A 174 7.65 -16.82 1.86
N MET A 175 6.36 -16.73 1.52
CA MET A 175 5.29 -16.76 2.52
C MET A 175 5.01 -18.20 2.95
N ARG A 176 5.58 -18.65 4.08
CA ARG A 176 5.40 -20.01 4.64
C ARG A 176 3.94 -20.47 4.66
N SER A 177 3.05 -19.64 5.20
CA SER A 177 1.62 -19.98 5.29
C SER A 177 0.99 -20.29 3.93
N ALA A 178 1.35 -19.57 2.87
CA ALA A 178 0.84 -19.84 1.53
C ALA A 178 1.46 -21.10 0.93
N GLN A 179 2.74 -21.39 1.21
CA GLN A 179 3.40 -22.63 0.79
C GLN A 179 2.74 -23.85 1.44
N ASP A 180 2.49 -23.78 2.74
CA ASP A 180 1.82 -24.84 3.51
C ASP A 180 0.43 -25.13 2.93
N GLN A 181 -0.36 -24.08 2.67
CA GLN A 181 -1.70 -24.21 2.09
C GLN A 181 -1.68 -24.81 0.69
N VAL A 182 -0.72 -24.42 -0.16
CA VAL A 182 -0.54 -25.03 -1.49
C VAL A 182 -0.22 -26.52 -1.37
N GLY A 183 0.68 -26.89 -0.45
CA GLY A 183 1.02 -28.29 -0.19
C GLY A 183 -0.21 -29.11 0.21
N THR A 184 -0.93 -28.68 1.26
CA THR A 184 -2.14 -29.35 1.75
C THR A 184 -3.20 -29.49 0.67
N LEU A 185 -3.56 -28.40 -0.02
CA LEU A 185 -4.62 -28.43 -1.02
C LEU A 185 -4.24 -29.30 -2.22
N SER A 186 -2.96 -29.33 -2.62
CA SER A 186 -2.51 -30.18 -3.72
C SER A 186 -2.60 -31.66 -3.38
N GLU A 187 -2.25 -32.04 -2.15
CA GLU A 187 -2.38 -33.42 -1.67
C GLU A 187 -3.84 -33.88 -1.59
N GLU A 188 -4.72 -33.03 -1.05
CA GLU A 188 -6.15 -33.32 -0.97
C GLU A 188 -6.78 -33.55 -2.35
N LEU A 189 -6.51 -32.65 -3.31
CA LEU A 189 -7.03 -32.73 -4.66
C LEU A 189 -6.49 -33.95 -5.43
N ALA A 190 -5.25 -34.34 -5.19
CA ALA A 190 -4.67 -35.55 -5.77
C ALA A 190 -5.31 -36.83 -5.20
N GLY A 191 -5.68 -36.83 -3.91
CA GLY A 191 -6.34 -37.95 -3.24
C GLY A 191 -7.81 -38.13 -3.60
N GLU A 192 -8.52 -37.05 -3.96
CA GLU A 192 -9.93 -37.09 -4.40
C GLU A 192 -10.11 -37.66 -5.83
N GLY A 193 -9.04 -37.76 -6.62
CA GLY A 193 -9.05 -38.28 -7.99
C GLY A 193 -8.86 -39.79 -8.12
N ILE A 194 -8.80 -40.54 -7.01
CA ILE A 194 -8.53 -41.99 -6.93
C ILE A 194 -9.79 -42.71 -6.46
#